data_AF-T1AZW3-F1
#
_entry.id   AF-T1AZW3-F1
#
_cell.length_a   1.000
_cell.length_b   1.000
_cell.length_c   1.000
_cell.angle_alpha   90.00
_cell.angle_beta   90.00
_cell.angle_gamma   90.00
#
_symmetry.space_group_name_H-M   'P 1'
#
loop_
_entity.id
_entity.type
_entity.pdbx_description
1 polymer ?
#
loop_
_entity_poly.entity_id
_entity_poly.type
_entity_poly.pdbx_seq_one_letter_code
_entity_poly.pdbx_strand_id
1 'polypeptide(L)' 'MQLYTNSNSPFARKVRISALELGLADHIERLEVTSSPVDPHSGLRERNPLGKIPALITDEGEA' A
#
# COMPACT_ATOMS: atom_id res chain seq x y z
N MET A 1 5.14 6.36 7.82
CA MET A 1 4.08 6.09 6.81
C MET A 1 3.82 4.58 6.68
N GLN A 2 2.61 4.17 6.28
CA GLN A 2 2.21 2.76 6.11
C GLN A 2 1.71 2.45 4.69
N LEU A 3 2.32 1.49 4.00
CA LEU A 3 1.98 1.10 2.63
C LEU A 3 1.28 -0.26 2.60
N TYR A 4 0.01 -0.27 2.23
CA TYR A 4 -0.73 -1.49 1.88
C TYR A 4 -0.25 -2.01 0.52
N THR A 5 0.30 -3.21 0.50
CA THR A 5 1.00 -3.77 -0.67
C THR A 5 0.89 -5.28 -0.74
N ASN A 6 1.23 -5.86 -1.89
CA ASN A 6 1.64 -7.25 -1.95
C ASN A 6 2.71 -7.51 -3.01
N SER A 7 3.43 -8.62 -2.89
CA SER A 7 4.49 -9.04 -3.83
C SER A 7 4.00 -9.21 -5.28
N ASN A 8 2.76 -9.68 -5.45
CA ASN A 8 2.16 -10.00 -6.74
C ASN A 8 1.67 -8.77 -7.53
N SER A 9 1.39 -7.65 -6.87
CA SER A 9 0.84 -6.46 -7.53
C SER A 9 1.92 -5.71 -8.32
N PRO A 10 1.77 -5.56 -9.65
CA PRO A 10 2.70 -4.76 -10.45
C PRO A 10 2.57 -3.27 -10.14
N PHE A 11 1.39 -2.79 -9.75
CA PHE A 11 1.17 -1.40 -9.33
C PHE A 11 1.93 -1.10 -8.03
N ALA A 12 1.87 -2.01 -7.06
CA ALA A 12 2.57 -1.85 -5.80
C ALA A 12 4.09 -2.03 -5.96
N ARG A 13 4.53 -2.84 -6.93
CA ARG A 13 5.94 -2.95 -7.31
C ARG A 13 6.52 -1.60 -7.76
N LYS A 14 5.80 -0.82 -8.57
CA LYS A 14 6.27 0.52 -8.98
C LYS A 14 6.53 1.42 -7.78
N VAL A 15 5.61 1.46 -6.82
CA VAL A 15 5.75 2.28 -5.60
C VAL A 15 6.94 1.83 -4.76
N ARG A 16 7.13 0.52 -4.55
CA ARG A 16 8.29 -0.01 -3.80
C ARG A 16 9.62 0.33 -4.46
N ILE A 17 9.71 0.21 -5.79
CA ILE A 17 10.92 0.57 -6.53
C ILE A 17 11.19 2.07 -6.37
N SER A 18 10.18 2.92 -6.60
CA SER A 18 10.34 4.37 -6.41
C SER A 18 10.78 4.73 -4.99
N ALA A 19 10.25 4.08 -3.95
CA ALA A 19 10.66 4.32 -2.58
C ALA A 19 12.14 3.93 -2.33
N LEU A 20 12.62 2.84 -2.92
CA LEU A 20 14.03 2.44 -2.85
C LEU A 20 14.93 3.43 -3.56
N GLU A 21 14.61 3.79 -4.81
CA GLU A 21 15.40 4.73 -5.62
C GLU A 21 15.48 6.14 -5.00
N LEU A 22 14.43 6.55 -4.27
CA LEU A 22 14.38 7.84 -3.59
C LEU A 22 14.95 7.79 -2.15
N GLY A 23 15.43 6.63 -1.67
CA GLY A 23 15.92 6.48 -0.30
C GLY A 23 14.84 6.61 0.78
N LEU A 24 13.57 6.42 0.42
CA LEU A 24 12.41 6.54 1.32
C LEU A 24 11.97 5.19 1.91
N ALA A 25 12.54 4.08 1.46
CA ALA A 25 12.08 2.74 1.81
C ALA A 25 12.05 2.49 3.33
N ASP A 26 13.04 3.00 4.07
CA ASP A 26 13.14 2.82 5.52
C ASP A 26 12.11 3.64 6.32
N HIS A 27 11.46 4.61 5.68
CA HIS A 27 10.39 5.44 6.27
C HIS A 27 8.98 4.87 6.02
N ILE A 28 8.89 3.77 5.28
CA ILE A 28 7.62 3.16 4.86
C ILE A 28 7.52 1.76 5.44
N GLU A 29 6.60 1.59 6.39
CA GLU A 29 6.19 0.27 6.86
C GLU A 29 5.36 -0.42 5.76
N ARG A 30 5.70 -1.66 5.41
CA ARG A 30 4.98 -2.43 4.40
C ARG A 30 3.97 -3.36 5.07
N LEU A 31 2.68 -3.09 4.84
CA LEU A 31 1.58 -3.94 5.26
C LEU A 31 1.21 -4.87 4.11
N GLU A 32 1.67 -6.12 4.19
CA GLU A 32 1.36 -7.15 3.20
C GLU A 32 -0.11 -7.59 3.34
N VAL A 33 -0.90 -7.37 2.30
CA VAL A 33 -2.32 -7.69 2.27
C VAL A 33 -2.69 -8.60 1.11
N THR A 34 -3.54 -9.57 1.41
CA THR A 34 -4.23 -10.33 0.36
C THR A 34 -5.53 -9.61 0.06
N SER A 35 -5.68 -9.08 -1.16
CA SER A 35 -6.92 -8.46 -1.61
C SER A 35 -7.30 -9.03 -2.97
N SER A 36 -8.55 -9.44 -3.12
CA SER A 36 -9.13 -9.81 -4.41
C SER A 36 -10.38 -8.97 -4.70
N PRO A 37 -10.87 -8.91 -5.95
CA PRO A 37 -12.10 -8.18 -6.27
C PRO A 37 -13.33 -8.66 -5.48
N VAL A 38 -13.35 -9.93 -5.08
CA VAL A 38 -14.46 -10.56 -4.34
C VAL A 38 -14.25 -10.60 -2.84
N ASP A 39 -13.02 -10.37 -2.39
CA ASP A 39 -12.63 -10.32 -0.98
C ASP A 39 -11.67 -9.14 -0.76
N PRO A 40 -12.22 -7.94 -0.53
CA PRO A 40 -11.43 -6.77 -0.18
C PRO A 40 -10.91 -6.94 1.24
N HIS A 41 -9.60 -6.76 1.44
CA HIS A 41 -9.02 -6.82 2.78
C HIS A 41 -9.77 -5.90 3.76
N SER A 42 -10.28 -6.47 4.84
CA SER A 42 -10.97 -5.74 5.91
C SER A 42 -10.03 -4.67 6.45
N GLY A 43 -10.40 -3.39 6.31
CA GLY A 43 -9.58 -2.23 6.67
C GLY A 43 -9.01 -1.44 5.49
N LEU A 44 -8.82 -2.04 4.31
CA LEU A 44 -8.32 -1.28 3.15
C LEU A 44 -9.39 -0.30 2.62
N ARG A 45 -10.67 -0.67 2.64
CA ARG A 45 -11.76 0.21 2.18
C ARG A 45 -11.99 1.44 3.06
N GLU A 46 -11.68 1.33 4.36
CA GLU A 46 -11.79 2.44 5.31
C GLU A 46 -10.71 3.50 5.05
N ARG A 47 -9.57 3.08 4.50
CA ARG A 47 -8.43 3.95 4.19
C ARG A 47 -8.41 4.40 2.73
N ASN A 48 -8.76 3.50 1.81
CA ASN A 48 -8.90 3.76 0.39
C ASN A 48 -10.28 3.25 -0.08
N PRO A 49 -11.26 4.13 -0.35
CA PRO A 49 -12.62 3.73 -0.75
C PRO A 49 -12.69 2.78 -1.95
N LEU A 50 -11.67 2.79 -2.82
CA LEU A 50 -11.59 1.88 -3.97
C LEU A 50 -11.23 0.44 -3.57
N GLY A 51 -10.70 0.22 -2.37
CA GLY A 51 -10.27 -1.09 -1.88
C GLY A 51 -9.14 -1.71 -2.72
N LYS A 52 -8.27 -0.88 -3.31
CA LYS A 52 -7.18 -1.31 -4.19
C LYS A 52 -5.82 -1.04 -3.55
N ILE A 53 -4.86 -1.90 -3.89
CA ILE A 53 -3.44 -1.68 -3.61
C ILE A 53 -2.71 -1.18 -4.87
N PRO A 54 -1.64 -0.40 -4.72
CA PRO A 54 -1.08 0.14 -3.48
C PRO A 54 -1.93 1.27 -2.87
N ALA A 55 -1.86 1.43 -1.55
CA ALA A 55 -2.37 2.61 -0.83
C ALA A 55 -1.38 2.97 0.29
N LEU A 56 -0.95 4.24 0.36
CA LEU A 56 -0.02 4.72 1.36
C LEU A 56 -0.76 5.64 2.32
N ILE A 57 -0.64 5.40 3.61
CA ILE A 57 -1.16 6.27 4.66
C ILE A 57 -0.01 7.06 5.26
N THR A 58 -0.12 8.39 5.26
CA THR A 58 0.88 9.26 5.87
C THR A 58 0.84 9.16 7.39
N ASP A 59 1.84 9.72 8.07
CA ASP A 59 1.87 9.72 9.53
C ASP A 59 0.76 10.62 10.12
N GLU A 60 0.27 11.58 9.33
CA GLU A 60 -0.89 12.43 9.61
C GLU A 60 -2.24 11.74 9.30
N GLY A 61 -2.21 10.56 8.69
CA GLY A 61 -3.40 9.75 8.38
C GLY A 61 -4.06 10.03 7.02
N GLU A 62 -3.40 10.78 6.13
CA GLU A 62 -3.88 11.03 4.76
C GLU A 62 -3.66 9.80 3.86
N ALA A 63 -4.55 9.58 2.88
CA ALA A 63 -4.62 8.38 2.06
C ALA A 63 -4.87 8.67 0.57
#